data_AF-A0A1V9G055-F1
#
_entry.id   AF-A0A1V9G055-F1
#
_cell.length_a   1.000
_cell.length_b   1.000
_cell.length_c   1.000
_cell.angle_alpha   90.00
_cell.angle_beta   90.00
_cell.angle_gamma   90.00
#
_symmetry.space_group_name_H-M   'P 1'
#
loop_
_entity.id
_entity.type
_entity.pdbx_description
1 polymer ?
#
loop_
_entity_poly.entity_id
_entity_poly.type
_entity_poly.pdbx_seq_one_letter_code
_entity_poly.pdbx_strand_id
1 'polypeptide(L)'
;MKLTFIITVAATACLFITCKHEIPITGNNGNNGNNPPVISNSCSADTVYFGNTILPLISSGCALSGCHDATTHKEGLVLNSYSGIMKIVTSGNASGSKLYQVINTTNPGDIMPPPPHQPFSASAKASIQKWINQGAKNNQCTGGCDTTLFTFSGAVMPLMNTYCKGCHNPASLGGGVDLSTYAGVKTAAQSGRMLGSIKHATGYAAMPQGGNKLADCQIQQVEKWIQAGTPNN
;
A
#
# COMPACT_ATOMS: atom_id res chain seq x y z
N MET A 1 -42.93 30.03 -49.43
CA MET A 1 -42.67 29.65 -48.02
C MET A 1 -41.62 28.54 -47.99
N LYS A 2 -40.33 28.87 -47.89
CA LYS A 2 -39.25 27.95 -47.48
C LYS A 2 -38.16 28.79 -46.81
N LEU A 3 -38.16 28.78 -45.48
CA LEU A 3 -37.23 29.49 -44.62
C LEU A 3 -36.14 28.49 -44.22
N THR A 4 -34.92 28.69 -44.73
CA THR A 4 -33.80 27.78 -44.46
C THR A 4 -33.09 28.25 -43.18
N PHE A 5 -33.26 27.51 -42.09
CA PHE A 5 -32.56 27.73 -40.82
C PHE A 5 -31.13 27.17 -40.91
N ILE A 6 -30.12 28.03 -40.77
CA ILE A 6 -28.73 27.63 -40.58
C ILE A 6 -28.48 27.56 -39.07
N ILE A 7 -28.34 26.35 -38.55
CA ILE A 7 -27.95 26.11 -37.15
C ILE A 7 -26.43 26.08 -37.08
N THR A 8 -25.83 27.15 -36.59
CA THR A 8 -24.41 27.20 -36.23
C THR A 8 -24.20 26.49 -34.88
N VAL A 9 -23.62 25.30 -34.92
CA VAL A 9 -23.17 24.58 -33.72
C VAL A 9 -21.87 25.23 -33.25
N ALA A 10 -21.94 26.04 -32.19
CA ALA A 10 -20.77 26.53 -31.49
C ALA A 10 -20.12 25.38 -30.72
N ALA A 11 -18.97 24.90 -31.20
CA ALA A 11 -18.15 23.92 -30.50
C ALA A 11 -17.50 24.60 -29.29
N THR A 12 -18.11 24.47 -28.12
CA THR A 12 -17.52 24.89 -26.85
C THR A 12 -16.33 23.98 -26.55
N ALA A 13 -15.12 24.48 -26.81
CA ALA A 13 -13.90 23.82 -26.39
C ALA A 13 -13.87 23.74 -24.85
N CYS A 14 -14.15 22.57 -24.30
CA CYS A 14 -13.85 22.27 -22.90
C CYS A 14 -12.33 22.29 -22.75
N LEU A 15 -11.80 23.40 -22.22
CA LEU A 15 -10.44 23.43 -21.68
C LEU A 15 -10.41 22.50 -20.46
N PHE A 16 -9.94 21.28 -20.67
CA PHE A 16 -9.43 20.45 -19.60
C PHE A 16 -8.16 21.15 -19.08
N ILE A 17 -8.31 21.97 -18.04
CA ILE A 17 -7.18 22.42 -17.23
C ILE A 17 -6.68 21.17 -16.50
N THR A 18 -5.83 20.39 -17.18
CA THR A 18 -5.06 19.35 -16.53
C THR A 18 -3.95 20.08 -15.79
N CYS A 19 -4.09 20.27 -14.47
CA CYS A 19 -2.93 20.58 -13.64
C CYS A 19 -2.02 19.34 -13.67
N LYS A 20 -1.19 19.19 -14.70
CA LYS A 20 -0.12 18.21 -14.69
C LYS A 20 0.87 18.68 -13.64
N HIS A 21 0.85 18.01 -12.49
CA HIS A 21 1.88 18.20 -11.47
C HIS A 21 3.16 17.54 -12.01
N GLU A 22 4.09 18.34 -12.51
CA GLU A 22 5.39 17.82 -12.93
C GLU A 22 6.12 17.35 -11.67
N ILE A 23 6.48 16.06 -11.62
CA ILE A 23 7.30 15.54 -10.53
C ILE A 23 8.76 15.88 -10.87
N PRO A 24 9.47 16.68 -10.06
CA PRO A 24 10.90 16.77 -10.16
C PRO A 24 11.46 15.44 -9.66
N ILE A 25 11.73 14.52 -10.59
CA ILE A 25 12.42 13.27 -10.30
C ILE A 25 13.87 13.61 -9.92
N THR A 26 14.11 13.76 -8.61
CA THR A 26 15.47 13.95 -8.12
C THR A 26 16.25 12.66 -8.35
N GLY A 27 17.22 12.71 -9.28
CA GLY A 27 18.14 11.61 -9.54
C GLY A 27 19.09 11.45 -8.36
N ASN A 28 18.70 10.66 -7.36
CA ASN A 28 19.60 10.34 -6.26
C ASN A 28 20.58 9.23 -6.69
N ASN A 29 21.87 9.58 -6.67
CA ASN A 29 23.00 8.69 -6.94
C ASN A 29 23.36 7.89 -5.68
N GLY A 30 22.41 7.07 -5.21
CA GLY A 30 22.61 6.11 -4.15
C GLY A 30 22.24 4.72 -4.67
N ASN A 31 23.24 3.84 -4.80
CA ASN A 31 23.06 2.41 -5.10
C ASN A 31 21.92 1.83 -4.25
N ASN A 32 20.72 1.60 -4.79
CA ASN A 32 19.72 0.69 -4.20
C ASN A 32 18.42 0.50 -5.02
N GLY A 33 18.44 0.68 -6.35
CA GLY A 33 17.26 0.36 -7.17
C GLY A 33 16.93 -1.15 -7.23
N ASN A 34 17.94 -2.02 -7.03
CA ASN A 34 17.84 -3.47 -7.25
C ASN A 34 18.35 -4.32 -6.09
N ASN A 35 18.65 -3.73 -4.93
CA ASN A 35 19.20 -4.51 -3.82
C ASN A 35 18.06 -5.22 -3.08
N PRO A 36 18.17 -6.55 -2.84
CA PRO A 36 17.18 -7.27 -2.06
C PRO A 36 16.93 -6.61 -0.70
N PRO A 37 15.71 -6.73 -0.14
CA PRO A 37 15.44 -6.23 1.20
C PRO A 37 16.41 -6.85 2.21
N VAL A 38 17.00 -6.01 3.06
CA VAL A 38 17.81 -6.49 4.20
C VAL A 38 16.85 -7.05 5.25
N ILE A 39 16.86 -8.37 5.41
CA ILE A 39 16.01 -9.09 6.37
C ILE A 39 16.76 -9.25 7.70
N SER A 40 16.14 -8.80 8.80
CA SER A 40 16.66 -8.99 10.16
C SER A 40 15.72 -9.83 11.01
N ASN A 41 16.27 -10.76 11.80
CA ASN A 41 15.54 -11.43 12.87
C ASN A 41 15.60 -10.66 14.21
N SER A 42 16.49 -9.68 14.34
CA SER A 42 16.57 -8.81 15.52
C SER A 42 15.88 -7.49 15.22
N CYS A 43 14.68 -7.31 15.77
CA CYS A 43 13.89 -6.09 15.55
C CYS A 43 14.25 -5.02 16.57
N SER A 44 14.71 -3.86 16.08
CA SER A 44 14.74 -2.63 16.88
C SER A 44 13.37 -1.97 16.92
N ALA A 45 12.90 -1.62 18.11
CA ALA A 45 11.67 -0.85 18.33
C ALA A 45 11.76 0.59 17.79
N ASP A 46 12.98 1.13 17.63
CA ASP A 46 13.18 2.46 17.07
C ASP A 46 13.20 2.45 15.54
N THR A 47 13.36 1.30 14.88
CA THR A 47 13.44 1.22 13.42
C THR A 47 12.07 1.10 12.78
N VAL A 48 11.79 1.95 11.79
CA VAL A 48 10.67 1.71 10.86
C VAL A 48 11.16 0.87 9.71
N TYR A 49 10.54 -0.29 9.52
CA TYR A 49 10.93 -1.22 8.45
C TYR A 49 10.11 -0.96 7.20
N PHE A 50 10.79 -0.85 6.06
CA PHE A 50 10.14 -0.63 4.79
C PHE A 50 9.10 -1.71 4.47
N GLY A 51 9.50 -3.00 4.54
CA GLY A 51 8.63 -4.12 4.19
C GLY A 51 7.45 -4.31 5.14
N ASN A 52 7.63 -4.01 6.44
CA ASN A 52 6.58 -4.22 7.45
C ASN A 52 5.61 -3.05 7.57
N THR A 53 6.05 -1.82 7.28
CA THR A 53 5.27 -0.61 7.60
C THR A 53 5.05 0.27 6.37
N ILE A 54 6.09 0.62 5.64
CA ILE A 54 5.99 1.64 4.58
C ILE A 54 5.34 1.07 3.32
N LEU A 55 5.80 -0.08 2.85
CA LEU A 55 5.26 -0.69 1.65
C LEU A 55 3.75 -0.97 1.75
N PRO A 56 3.22 -1.52 2.86
CA PRO A 56 1.77 -1.67 3.02
C PRO A 56 1.01 -0.34 3.03
N LEU A 57 1.55 0.70 3.69
CA LEU A 57 0.92 2.03 3.71
C LEU A 57 0.85 2.64 2.30
N ILE A 58 1.97 2.64 1.57
CA ILE A 58 2.00 3.25 0.24
C ILE A 58 1.22 2.40 -0.78
N SER A 59 1.24 1.08 -0.67
CA SER A 59 0.46 0.22 -1.55
C SER A 59 -1.04 0.42 -1.37
N SER A 60 -1.49 0.59 -0.11
CA SER A 60 -2.90 0.79 0.22
C SER A 60 -3.41 2.21 -0.02
N GLY A 61 -2.55 3.22 0.07
CA GLY A 61 -2.95 4.61 -0.14
C GLY A 61 -2.73 5.12 -1.56
N CYS A 62 -1.70 4.64 -2.27
CA CYS A 62 -1.23 5.27 -3.50
C CYS A 62 -1.22 4.30 -4.69
N ALA A 63 -0.86 3.04 -4.48
CA ALA A 63 -0.76 2.03 -5.55
C ALA A 63 -2.09 1.28 -5.79
N LEU A 64 -3.21 2.00 -5.71
CA LEU A 64 -4.55 1.47 -5.97
C LEU A 64 -4.82 1.35 -7.47
N SER A 65 -5.74 0.44 -7.83
CA SER A 65 -6.23 0.32 -9.22
C SER A 65 -6.72 1.68 -9.73
N GLY A 66 -6.22 2.11 -10.89
CA GLY A 66 -6.54 3.43 -11.46
C GLY A 66 -5.65 4.58 -10.96
N CYS A 67 -4.67 4.31 -10.09
CA CYS A 67 -3.76 5.30 -9.51
C CYS A 67 -2.30 4.95 -9.84
N HIS A 68 -1.40 4.91 -8.86
CA HIS A 68 0.03 4.64 -9.05
C HIS A 68 0.36 3.14 -8.91
N ASP A 69 -0.52 2.27 -9.41
CA ASP A 69 -0.33 0.83 -9.45
C ASP A 69 0.56 0.40 -10.64
N ALA A 70 0.79 -0.91 -10.77
CA ALA A 70 1.61 -1.48 -11.85
C ALA A 70 0.89 -1.62 -13.20
N THR A 71 -0.35 -1.13 -13.31
CA THR A 71 -1.15 -1.23 -14.55
C THR A 71 -1.40 0.16 -15.12
N THR A 72 -1.96 1.04 -14.30
CA THR A 72 -2.39 2.39 -14.65
C THR A 72 -1.23 3.37 -14.68
N HIS A 73 -0.26 3.24 -13.77
CA HIS A 73 0.93 4.07 -13.74
C HIS A 73 0.62 5.58 -13.79
N LYS A 74 -0.36 6.07 -13.01
CA LYS A 74 -0.71 7.49 -13.02
C LYS A 74 0.55 8.34 -12.79
N GLU A 75 0.72 9.37 -13.61
CA GLU A 75 1.93 10.22 -13.62
C GLU A 75 3.25 9.46 -13.87
N GLY A 76 3.18 8.28 -14.50
CA GLY A 76 4.34 7.41 -14.74
C GLY A 76 4.90 6.74 -13.49
N LEU A 77 4.17 6.76 -12.38
CA LEU A 77 4.61 6.18 -11.11
C LEU A 77 4.02 4.79 -10.87
N VAL A 78 4.90 3.87 -10.49
CA VAL A 78 4.56 2.57 -9.87
C VAL A 78 4.99 2.67 -8.41
N LEU A 79 4.07 2.64 -7.44
CA LEU A 79 4.40 2.83 -6.01
C LEU A 79 4.20 1.57 -5.16
N ASN A 80 4.08 0.39 -5.78
CA ASN A 80 3.98 -0.89 -5.08
C ASN A 80 5.35 -1.57 -4.87
N SER A 81 6.47 -0.85 -4.97
CA SER A 81 7.81 -1.40 -4.82
C SER A 81 8.76 -0.38 -4.20
N TYR A 82 9.87 -0.86 -3.60
CA TYR A 82 10.89 0.01 -3.03
C TYR A 82 11.46 0.98 -4.07
N SER A 83 11.89 0.47 -5.22
CA SER A 83 12.48 1.25 -6.29
C SER A 83 11.52 2.31 -6.85
N GLY A 84 10.24 1.95 -6.96
CA GLY A 84 9.17 2.86 -7.35
C GLY A 84 8.97 4.00 -6.35
N ILE A 85 8.85 3.68 -5.06
CA ILE A 85 8.67 4.65 -3.98
C ILE A 85 9.89 5.59 -3.87
N MET A 86 11.10 5.06 -4.03
CA MET A 86 12.32 5.86 -3.93
C MET A 86 12.46 6.91 -5.04
N LYS A 87 11.72 6.83 -6.15
CA LYS A 87 11.70 7.88 -7.19
C LYS A 87 11.17 9.22 -6.67
N ILE A 88 10.39 9.21 -5.58
CA ILE A 88 9.77 10.39 -4.97
C ILE A 88 10.23 10.63 -3.52
N VAL A 89 11.30 9.95 -3.10
CA VAL A 89 11.86 10.02 -1.74
C VAL A 89 13.32 10.42 -1.80
N THR A 90 13.65 11.48 -1.07
CA THR A 90 15.02 11.89 -0.79
C THR A 90 15.42 11.29 0.55
N SER A 91 16.28 10.26 0.51
CA SER A 91 16.77 9.58 1.72
C SER A 91 17.36 10.56 2.72
N GLY A 92 16.97 10.46 3.99
CA GLY A 92 17.40 11.35 5.07
C GLY A 92 16.73 12.71 5.10
N ASN A 93 15.87 13.05 4.12
CA ASN A 93 15.24 14.35 4.01
C ASN A 93 13.74 14.24 3.73
N ALA A 94 12.94 14.06 4.78
CA ALA A 94 11.48 13.99 4.65
C ALA A 94 10.89 15.29 4.08
N SER A 95 11.28 16.48 4.56
CA SER A 95 10.71 17.74 4.07
C SER A 95 11.00 17.98 2.57
N GLY A 96 12.15 17.51 2.09
CA GLY A 96 12.51 17.53 0.66
C GLY A 96 11.98 16.36 -0.16
N SER A 97 11.25 15.42 0.43
CA SER A 97 10.68 14.27 -0.28
C SER A 97 9.27 14.57 -0.78
N LYS A 98 9.03 14.39 -2.09
CA LYS A 98 7.70 14.59 -2.68
C LYS A 98 6.65 13.71 -2.01
N LEU A 99 6.99 12.46 -1.67
CA LEU A 99 6.12 11.56 -0.90
C LEU A 99 5.60 12.22 0.40
N TYR A 100 6.49 12.82 1.19
CA TYR A 100 6.11 13.42 2.47
C TYR A 100 5.31 14.71 2.29
N GLN A 101 5.57 15.47 1.22
CA GLN A 101 4.83 16.69 0.91
C GLN A 101 3.37 16.38 0.54
N VAL A 102 3.13 15.43 -0.37
CA VAL A 102 1.77 15.12 -0.85
C VAL A 102 0.87 14.49 0.21
N ILE A 103 1.43 13.80 1.20
CA ILE A 103 0.63 13.24 2.31
C ILE A 103 0.33 14.29 3.40
N ASN A 104 1.00 15.43 3.42
CA ASN A 104 0.83 16.49 4.43
C ASN A 104 0.15 17.76 3.90
N THR A 105 0.10 17.97 2.59
CA THR A 105 -0.62 19.11 2.01
C THR A 105 -2.11 19.04 2.29
N THR A 106 -2.77 20.21 2.36
CA THR A 106 -4.22 20.35 2.44
C THR A 106 -4.85 20.73 1.09
N ASN A 107 -4.04 20.95 0.05
CA ASN A 107 -4.54 21.24 -1.29
C ASN A 107 -5.27 20.02 -1.87
N PRO A 108 -6.59 20.09 -2.14
CA PRO A 108 -7.35 18.95 -2.65
C PRO A 108 -6.86 18.38 -3.99
N GLY A 109 -6.17 19.20 -4.80
CA GLY A 109 -5.61 18.76 -6.08
C GLY A 109 -4.27 18.03 -5.96
N ASP A 110 -3.57 18.19 -4.83
CA ASP A 110 -2.21 17.64 -4.63
C ASP A 110 -2.16 16.57 -3.52
N ILE A 111 -3.17 16.53 -2.65
CA ILE A 111 -3.20 15.60 -1.51
C ILE A 111 -3.31 14.16 -1.99
N MET A 112 -2.48 13.28 -1.39
CA MET A 112 -2.52 11.83 -1.64
C MET A 112 -2.72 11.08 -0.32
N PRO A 113 -3.61 10.07 -0.27
CA PRO A 113 -4.55 9.66 -1.32
C PRO A 113 -5.59 10.74 -1.64
N PRO A 114 -6.05 10.87 -2.91
CA PRO A 114 -7.02 11.90 -3.28
C PRO A 114 -8.43 11.52 -2.78
N PRO A 115 -9.31 12.49 -2.50
CA PRO A 115 -10.72 12.20 -2.22
C PRO A 115 -11.36 11.36 -3.34
N PRO A 116 -12.26 10.40 -3.02
CA PRO A 116 -12.86 10.13 -1.71
C PRO A 116 -12.02 9.23 -0.79
N HIS A 117 -10.79 8.86 -1.17
CA HIS A 117 -9.93 8.05 -0.30
C HIS A 117 -9.53 8.84 0.95
N GLN A 118 -9.44 8.12 2.07
CA GLN A 118 -9.11 8.75 3.34
C GLN A 118 -7.61 9.10 3.40
N PRO A 119 -7.25 10.32 3.84
CA PRO A 119 -5.86 10.66 4.12
C PRO A 119 -5.24 9.71 5.15
N PHE A 120 -3.92 9.55 5.09
CA PHE A 120 -3.21 8.79 6.13
C PHE A 120 -3.43 9.37 7.52
N SER A 121 -3.48 8.50 8.53
CA SER A 121 -3.49 8.92 9.93
C SER A 121 -2.20 9.64 10.31
N ALA A 122 -2.23 10.43 11.39
CA ALA A 122 -1.04 11.09 11.90
C ALA A 122 0.11 10.10 12.22
N SER A 123 -0.21 8.91 12.77
CA SER A 123 0.78 7.88 13.07
C SER A 123 1.39 7.24 11.81
N ALA A 124 0.60 7.06 10.75
CA ALA A 124 1.10 6.60 9.46
C ALA A 124 2.04 7.64 8.83
N LYS A 125 1.65 8.93 8.83
CA LYS A 125 2.51 10.03 8.36
C LYS A 125 3.81 10.12 9.15
N ALA A 126 3.76 9.97 10.48
CA ALA A 126 4.94 9.94 11.34
C ALA A 126 5.86 8.75 11.04
N SER A 127 5.29 7.57 10.76
CA SER A 127 6.07 6.39 10.35
C SER A 127 6.79 6.61 9.02
N ILE A 128 6.11 7.21 8.04
CA ILE A 128 6.71 7.59 6.75
C ILE A 128 7.83 8.62 6.96
N GLN A 129 7.58 9.67 7.74
CA GLN A 129 8.60 10.69 8.07
C GLN A 129 9.84 10.06 8.69
N LYS A 130 9.64 9.21 9.70
CA LYS A 130 10.70 8.55 10.46
C LYS A 130 11.52 7.63 9.56
N TRP A 131 10.87 6.81 8.74
CA TRP A 131 11.57 5.94 7.79
C TRP A 131 12.43 6.73 6.79
N ILE A 132 11.90 7.82 6.22
CA ILE A 132 12.67 8.66 5.29
C ILE A 132 13.92 9.21 6.02
N ASN A 133 13.74 9.77 7.21
CA ASN A 133 14.82 10.34 8.00
C ASN A 133 15.83 9.30 8.52
N GLN A 134 15.42 8.03 8.67
CA GLN A 134 16.30 6.90 8.97
C GLN A 134 17.12 6.40 7.76
N GLY A 135 17.09 7.14 6.66
CA GLY A 135 17.82 6.83 5.44
C GLY A 135 17.03 5.97 4.45
N ALA A 136 15.71 5.90 4.59
CA ALA A 136 14.79 5.24 3.64
C ALA A 136 15.25 3.82 3.26
N LYS A 137 15.68 3.01 4.24
CA LYS A 137 16.31 1.70 4.01
C LYS A 137 15.31 0.70 3.42
N ASN A 138 15.75 -0.13 2.48
CA ASN A 138 15.01 -1.32 2.04
C ASN A 138 15.23 -2.47 3.04
N ASN A 139 14.49 -2.47 4.15
CA ASN A 139 14.65 -3.44 5.23
C ASN A 139 13.31 -4.06 5.66
N GLN A 140 13.40 -5.23 6.28
CA GLN A 140 12.27 -5.94 6.86
C GLN A 140 12.70 -6.65 8.15
N CYS A 141 11.81 -6.71 9.13
CA CYS A 141 12.00 -7.54 10.31
C CYS A 141 11.10 -8.78 10.30
N THR A 142 11.69 -9.93 10.63
CA THR A 142 11.02 -11.25 10.66
C THR A 142 10.95 -11.84 12.07
N GLY A 143 11.66 -11.28 13.06
CA GLY A 143 11.63 -11.76 14.45
C GLY A 143 10.57 -11.12 15.35
N GLY A 144 9.68 -10.30 14.79
CA GLY A 144 8.71 -9.51 15.56
C GLY A 144 7.40 -10.21 15.88
N CYS A 145 7.28 -11.52 15.66
CA CYS A 145 6.06 -12.28 15.93
C CYS A 145 6.30 -13.46 16.87
N ASP A 146 5.29 -13.74 17.69
CA ASP A 146 5.25 -14.85 18.63
C ASP A 146 4.30 -15.92 18.07
N THR A 147 4.83 -17.06 17.66
CA THR A 147 4.04 -18.15 17.08
C THR A 147 3.14 -18.85 18.11
N THR A 148 3.31 -18.59 19.41
CA THR A 148 2.40 -19.07 20.47
C THR A 148 1.15 -18.21 20.58
N LEU A 149 1.21 -16.95 20.12
CA LEU A 149 0.06 -16.06 19.97
C LEU A 149 -0.52 -16.18 18.56
N PHE A 150 -1.66 -16.86 18.43
CA PHE A 150 -2.36 -17.05 17.15
C PHE A 150 -3.87 -16.80 17.26
N THR A 151 -4.32 -16.01 18.24
CA THR A 151 -5.73 -15.64 18.34
C THR A 151 -6.13 -14.66 17.24
N PHE A 152 -7.43 -14.59 16.94
CA PHE A 152 -7.91 -13.69 15.91
C PHE A 152 -7.60 -12.23 16.24
N SER A 153 -7.91 -11.80 17.46
CA SER A 153 -7.71 -10.44 17.96
C SER A 153 -6.23 -10.12 18.17
N GLY A 154 -5.44 -11.09 18.64
CA GLY A 154 -4.05 -10.89 19.06
C GLY A 154 -3.02 -10.99 17.92
N ALA A 155 -3.28 -11.81 16.90
CA ALA A 155 -2.34 -12.03 15.80
C ALA A 155 -2.94 -11.77 14.42
N VAL A 156 -4.10 -12.36 14.11
CA VAL A 156 -4.63 -12.36 12.74
C VAL A 156 -5.15 -10.98 12.30
N MET A 157 -6.01 -10.35 13.11
CA MET A 157 -6.57 -9.03 12.80
C MET A 157 -5.50 -7.94 12.72
N PRO A 158 -4.46 -7.89 13.57
CA PRO A 158 -3.31 -7.01 13.36
C PRO A 158 -2.64 -7.16 11.99
N LEU A 159 -2.49 -8.40 11.49
CA LEU A 159 -1.98 -8.64 10.14
C LEU A 159 -2.95 -8.12 9.08
N MET A 160 -4.25 -8.33 9.25
CA MET A 160 -5.26 -7.81 8.32
C MET A 160 -5.23 -6.28 8.27
N ASN A 161 -5.17 -5.62 9.42
CA ASN A 161 -5.07 -4.16 9.52
C ASN A 161 -3.82 -3.61 8.84
N THR A 162 -2.69 -4.32 8.95
CA THR A 162 -1.40 -3.83 8.45
C THR A 162 -1.22 -4.10 6.97
N TYR A 163 -1.54 -5.32 6.51
CA TYR A 163 -1.11 -5.80 5.19
C TYR A 163 -2.25 -6.01 4.19
N CYS A 164 -3.51 -6.11 4.64
CA CYS A 164 -4.60 -6.62 3.81
C CYS A 164 -5.72 -5.60 3.60
N LYS A 165 -6.23 -5.02 4.69
CA LYS A 165 -7.44 -4.19 4.70
C LYS A 165 -7.33 -2.92 3.88
N GLY A 166 -6.12 -2.46 3.56
CA GLY A 166 -5.93 -1.33 2.66
C GLY A 166 -6.60 -1.50 1.28
N CYS A 167 -6.53 -2.71 0.73
CA CYS A 167 -7.13 -3.05 -0.57
C CYS A 167 -8.25 -4.11 -0.47
N HIS A 168 -8.56 -4.60 0.72
CA HIS A 168 -9.59 -5.62 0.97
C HIS A 168 -10.57 -5.13 2.05
N ASN A 169 -11.34 -4.10 1.72
CA ASN A 169 -12.35 -3.49 2.59
C ASN A 169 -13.58 -3.02 1.77
N PRO A 170 -14.70 -2.63 2.38
CA PRO A 170 -15.91 -2.25 1.65
C PRO A 170 -15.74 -1.07 0.67
N ALA A 171 -14.81 -0.15 0.92
CA ALA A 171 -14.49 0.97 0.03
C ALA A 171 -13.44 0.63 -1.05
N SER A 172 -12.73 -0.50 -0.91
CA SER A 172 -11.75 -1.01 -1.87
C SER A 172 -11.79 -2.54 -1.81
N LEU A 173 -12.68 -3.15 -2.60
CA LEU A 173 -12.96 -4.59 -2.60
C LEU A 173 -12.03 -5.34 -3.57
N GLY A 174 -10.72 -5.28 -3.33
CA GLY A 174 -9.72 -6.00 -4.10
C GLY A 174 -10.05 -7.48 -4.20
N GLY A 175 -10.17 -7.99 -5.44
CA GLY A 175 -10.54 -9.38 -5.71
C GLY A 175 -11.92 -9.80 -5.17
N GLY A 176 -12.81 -8.84 -4.85
CA GLY A 176 -14.14 -9.08 -4.29
C GLY A 176 -14.14 -9.57 -2.83
N VAL A 177 -13.06 -9.32 -2.08
CA VAL A 177 -12.91 -9.81 -0.70
C VAL A 177 -12.87 -8.64 0.28
N ASP A 178 -13.69 -8.74 1.32
CA ASP A 178 -13.61 -7.89 2.51
C ASP A 178 -12.86 -8.63 3.63
N LEU A 179 -11.69 -8.11 4.03
CA LEU A 179 -10.89 -8.62 5.14
C LEU A 179 -10.96 -7.68 6.36
N SER A 180 -11.91 -6.73 6.36
CA SER A 180 -12.08 -5.77 7.44
C SER A 180 -12.83 -6.31 8.65
N THR A 181 -13.52 -7.44 8.49
CA THR A 181 -14.38 -8.08 9.49
C THR A 181 -13.94 -9.52 9.77
N TYR A 182 -14.28 -10.03 10.96
CA TYR A 182 -14.06 -11.45 11.30
C TYR A 182 -14.72 -12.40 10.30
N ALA A 183 -15.97 -12.14 9.92
CA ALA A 183 -16.71 -12.99 9.00
C ALA A 183 -16.02 -13.09 7.63
N GLY A 184 -15.53 -11.96 7.11
CA GLY A 184 -14.79 -11.91 5.86
C GLY A 184 -13.45 -12.64 5.92
N VAL A 185 -12.67 -12.41 6.99
CA VAL A 185 -11.38 -13.10 7.22
C VAL A 185 -11.58 -14.60 7.37
N LYS A 186 -12.57 -15.03 8.16
CA LYS A 186 -12.93 -16.45 8.33
C LYS A 186 -13.30 -17.11 7.00
N THR A 187 -14.14 -16.45 6.19
CA THR A 187 -14.55 -16.96 4.88
C THR A 187 -13.34 -17.14 3.95
N ALA A 188 -12.47 -16.13 3.87
CA ALA A 188 -11.26 -16.18 3.05
C ALA A 188 -10.30 -17.29 3.53
N ALA A 189 -10.18 -17.47 4.84
CA ALA A 189 -9.35 -18.51 5.45
C ALA A 189 -9.88 -19.92 5.17
N GLN A 190 -11.18 -20.17 5.38
CA GLN A 190 -11.82 -21.46 5.14
C GLN A 190 -11.82 -21.88 3.67
N SER A 191 -11.83 -20.92 2.75
CA SER A 191 -11.69 -21.21 1.31
C SER A 191 -10.27 -21.65 0.89
N GLY A 192 -9.28 -21.57 1.78
CA GLY A 192 -7.86 -21.80 1.48
C GLY A 192 -7.19 -20.68 0.69
N ARG A 193 -7.96 -19.74 0.11
CA ARG A 193 -7.43 -18.62 -0.69
C ARG A 193 -6.49 -17.73 0.12
N MET A 194 -6.86 -17.39 1.36
CA MET A 194 -6.03 -16.53 2.21
C MET A 194 -4.65 -17.15 2.45
N LEU A 195 -4.60 -18.43 2.83
CA LEU A 195 -3.35 -19.10 3.13
C LEU A 195 -2.49 -19.30 1.87
N GLY A 196 -3.10 -19.68 0.74
CA GLY A 196 -2.39 -19.79 -0.53
C GLY A 196 -1.80 -18.45 -1.00
N SER A 197 -2.56 -17.36 -0.86
CA SER A 197 -2.14 -16.01 -1.22
C SER A 197 -0.99 -15.48 -0.35
N ILE A 198 -1.05 -15.62 0.98
CA ILE A 198 0.02 -15.12 1.87
C ILE A 198 1.29 -15.99 1.82
N LYS A 199 1.15 -17.27 1.42
CA LYS A 199 2.29 -18.16 1.15
C LYS A 199 2.95 -17.90 -0.19
N HIS A 200 2.33 -17.12 -1.07
CA HIS A 200 2.70 -16.99 -2.49
C HIS A 200 2.74 -18.37 -3.17
N ALA A 201 1.77 -19.25 -2.84
CA ALA A 201 1.70 -20.58 -3.41
C ALA A 201 1.29 -20.55 -4.88
N THR A 202 1.82 -21.48 -5.68
CA THR A 202 1.46 -21.63 -7.10
C THR A 202 -0.05 -21.79 -7.27
N GLY A 203 -0.63 -21.05 -8.22
CA GLY A 203 -2.08 -21.04 -8.48
C GLY A 203 -2.88 -20.04 -7.64
N TYR A 204 -2.24 -19.31 -6.72
CA TYR A 204 -2.87 -18.23 -5.95
C TYR A 204 -2.30 -16.87 -6.34
N ALA A 205 -3.12 -15.82 -6.28
CA ALA A 205 -2.63 -14.45 -6.39
C ALA A 205 -1.77 -14.12 -5.16
N ALA A 206 -0.49 -13.82 -5.37
CA ALA A 206 0.44 -13.48 -4.31
C ALA A 206 0.03 -12.18 -3.62
N MET A 207 -0.11 -12.23 -2.29
CA MET A 207 -0.46 -11.07 -1.46
C MET A 207 0.56 -10.87 -0.33
N PRO A 208 0.89 -9.63 0.04
CA PRO A 208 0.37 -8.36 -0.50
C PRO A 208 0.84 -8.09 -1.93
N GLN A 209 -0.03 -7.48 -2.76
CA GLN A 209 0.24 -7.28 -4.18
C GLN A 209 1.46 -6.37 -4.41
N GLY A 210 2.43 -6.84 -5.19
CA GLY A 210 3.71 -6.14 -5.41
C GLY A 210 4.63 -6.10 -4.18
N GLY A 211 4.17 -6.62 -3.04
CA GLY A 211 4.88 -6.63 -1.79
C GLY A 211 5.71 -7.89 -1.54
N ASN A 212 6.55 -7.83 -0.51
CA ASN A 212 7.23 -9.00 0.01
C ASN A 212 6.21 -9.99 0.59
N LYS A 213 6.52 -11.28 0.50
CA LYS A 213 5.82 -12.31 1.26
C LYS A 213 5.87 -11.98 2.76
N LEU A 214 4.78 -12.24 3.48
CA LEU A 214 4.76 -12.14 4.94
C LEU A 214 5.88 -13.00 5.55
N ALA A 215 6.35 -12.62 6.73
CA ALA A 215 7.32 -13.42 7.46
C ALA A 215 6.76 -14.81 7.75
N ASP A 216 7.59 -15.86 7.67
CA ASP A 216 7.12 -17.22 7.86
C ASP A 216 6.45 -17.44 9.23
N CYS A 217 6.92 -16.75 10.28
CA CYS A 217 6.27 -16.79 11.59
C CYS A 217 4.87 -16.13 11.59
N GLN A 218 4.63 -15.05 10.84
CA GLN A 218 3.30 -14.46 10.69
C GLN A 218 2.35 -15.39 9.92
N ILE A 219 2.87 -16.04 8.87
CA ILE A 219 2.14 -17.07 8.13
C ILE A 219 1.78 -18.22 9.08
N GLN A 220 2.71 -18.64 9.93
CA GLN A 220 2.47 -19.70 10.91
C GLN A 220 1.41 -19.32 11.96
N GLN A 221 1.34 -18.06 12.39
CA GLN A 221 0.24 -17.61 13.26
C GLN A 221 -1.13 -17.77 12.57
N VAL A 222 -1.22 -17.39 11.30
CA VAL A 222 -2.44 -17.58 10.50
C VAL A 222 -2.76 -19.07 10.33
N GLU A 223 -1.76 -19.92 10.05
CA GLU A 223 -1.94 -21.37 9.94
C GLU A 223 -2.48 -21.98 11.22
N LYS A 224 -1.87 -21.68 12.38
CA LYS A 224 -2.30 -22.20 13.67
C LYS A 224 -3.72 -21.74 14.01
N TRP A 225 -4.06 -20.49 13.71
CA TRP A 225 -5.42 -19.98 13.87
C TRP A 225 -6.45 -20.74 13.00
N ILE A 226 -6.10 -21.02 11.75
CA ILE A 226 -6.93 -21.83 10.84
C ILE A 226 -7.10 -23.26 11.37
N GLN A 227 -5.99 -23.89 11.78
CA GLN A 227 -5.98 -25.25 12.34
C GLN A 227 -6.80 -25.36 13.64
N ALA A 228 -6.85 -24.30 14.44
CA ALA A 228 -7.67 -24.20 15.65
C ALA A 228 -9.18 -24.00 15.35
N GLY A 229 -9.60 -24.00 14.09
CA GLY A 229 -11.01 -23.85 13.70
C GLY A 229 -11.46 -22.41 13.50
N THR A 230 -10.52 -21.48 13.26
CA THR A 230 -10.80 -20.04 13.05
C THR A 230 -11.61 -19.37 14.17
N PRO A 231 -11.26 -19.54 15.46
CA PRO A 231 -12.02 -18.94 16.56
C PRO A 231 -12.00 -17.40 16.52
N ASN A 232 -13.09 -16.77 16.97
CA ASN A 232 -13.14 -15.32 17.20
C ASN A 232 -12.70 -15.00 18.62
N ASN A 233 -11.40 -15.08 18.89
CA ASN A 233 -10.79 -14.91 20.21
C ASN A 233 -9.64 -13.90 20.19
#